data_AF-A0A8T5F6S2-F1
#
_entry.id   AF-A0A8T5F6S2-F1
#
_cell.length_a   1.000
_cell.length_b   1.000
_cell.length_c   1.000
_cell.angle_alpha   90.00
_cell.angle_beta   90.00
_cell.angle_gamma   90.00
#
_symmetry.space_group_name_H-M   'P 1'
#
loop_
_entity.id
_entity.type
_entity.pdbx_description
1 polymer ?
#
loop_
_entity_poly.entity_id
_entity_poly.type
_entity_poly.pdbx_seq_one_letter_code
_entity_poly.pdbx_strand_id
1 'polypeptide(L)'
;MSTQEIEITVDSSEVIDIEKIAKDNETIFTSFDDFVKEAIGLYINWWNDPEQSEKQFLNLLPHMHPEMIKSIENIMHDDEFSGAMIGVAEKRKKLPKLMFNPLPESGIQRFSLTPRQLYKIQNILKDETAEIKFQNVQGFFNYAINYFINLWTEPNEAFKHIYEMLPFMPTKTKSFWRSHPKWGKSFQNIVDNAEIHNQSFDSNNLIFEQTPDKNILENSTITSSIETVGDNVLKSKSLKEEQIDSALNENNIEFTNNVLEKIHNERLEQYDLICNQYDKTCDAVTSMIKKSSNLSKFSLPDDDYPLILSFYSRFLPIKVAVTVLGH
;
A
#
# COMPACT_ATOMS: atom_id res chain seq x y z
N MET A 1 -4.97 2.52 21.71
CA MET A 1 -3.77 1.80 21.20
C MET A 1 -3.13 2.65 20.12
N SER A 2 -1.80 2.76 20.13
CA SER A 2 -1.01 3.45 19.10
C SER A 2 -1.10 2.66 17.79
N THR A 3 -1.66 3.25 16.73
CA THR A 3 -1.44 2.76 15.36
C THR A 3 0.06 2.85 15.10
N GLN A 4 0.72 1.71 14.98
CA GLN A 4 2.16 1.67 14.69
C GLN A 4 2.32 2.16 13.24
N GLU A 5 2.72 3.42 13.08
CA GLU A 5 3.05 3.96 11.77
C GLU A 5 4.30 3.24 11.27
N ILE A 6 4.16 2.50 10.18
CA ILE A 6 5.31 1.90 9.50
C ILE A 6 5.90 2.98 8.61
N GLU A 7 7.09 3.43 8.98
CA GLU A 7 7.91 4.32 8.17
C GLU A 7 8.73 3.48 7.18
N ILE A 8 8.59 3.79 5.89
CA ILE A 8 9.38 3.20 4.81
C ILE A 8 10.52 4.14 4.48
N THR A 9 11.71 3.58 4.30
CA THR A 9 12.91 4.37 3.98
C THR A 9 13.04 4.53 2.46
N VAL A 10 13.38 5.73 2.00
CA VAL A 10 13.68 6.01 0.59
C VAL A 10 15.12 6.51 0.50
N ASP A 11 15.92 5.82 -0.31
CA ASP A 11 17.35 6.07 -0.42
C ASP A 11 17.65 7.41 -1.10
N SER A 12 18.84 7.94 -0.84
CA SER A 12 19.19 9.32 -1.20
C SER A 12 19.20 9.55 -2.71
N SER A 13 19.56 8.54 -3.52
CA SER A 13 19.52 8.60 -4.99
C SER A 13 18.09 8.79 -5.50
N GLU A 14 17.18 7.96 -5.02
CA GLU A 14 15.76 7.96 -5.39
C GLU A 14 15.11 9.27 -4.95
N VAL A 15 15.45 9.79 -3.78
CA VAL A 15 14.98 11.12 -3.33
C VAL A 15 15.41 12.22 -4.29
N ILE A 16 16.65 12.19 -4.78
CA ILE A 16 17.15 13.17 -5.77
C ILE A 16 16.36 13.08 -7.07
N ASP A 17 16.12 11.87 -7.57
CA ASP A 17 15.36 11.66 -8.80
C ASP A 17 13.90 12.09 -8.65
N ILE A 18 13.26 11.76 -7.53
CA ILE A 18 11.88 12.16 -7.21
C ILE A 18 11.76 13.69 -7.15
N GLU A 19 12.64 14.37 -6.40
CA GLU A 19 12.62 15.83 -6.28
C GLU A 19 12.84 16.50 -7.65
N LYS A 20 13.72 15.93 -8.49
CA LYS A 20 13.93 16.41 -9.86
C LYS A 20 12.68 16.25 -10.71
N ILE A 21 12.05 15.07 -10.72
CA ILE A 21 10.83 14.81 -11.49
C ILE A 21 9.69 15.73 -11.02
N ALA A 22 9.49 15.84 -9.71
CA ALA A 22 8.42 16.65 -9.14
C ALA A 22 8.63 18.15 -9.43
N LYS A 23 9.88 18.61 -9.44
CA LYS A 23 10.23 19.98 -9.84
C LYS A 23 10.02 20.25 -11.32
N ASP A 24 10.41 19.30 -12.18
CA ASP A 24 10.35 19.46 -13.63
C ASP A 24 8.91 19.29 -14.17
N ASN A 25 8.06 18.52 -13.48
CA ASN A 25 6.64 18.39 -13.81
C ASN A 25 5.76 19.37 -13.05
N GLU A 26 5.51 20.52 -13.67
CA GLU A 26 4.73 21.61 -13.07
C GLU A 26 3.20 21.37 -13.08
N THR A 27 2.70 20.16 -13.32
CA THR A 27 1.26 19.93 -13.53
C THR A 27 0.63 18.86 -12.66
N ILE A 28 1.41 18.05 -11.95
CA ILE A 28 0.89 16.92 -11.17
C ILE A 28 1.49 16.79 -9.76
N PHE A 29 2.80 16.97 -9.60
CA PHE A 29 3.45 16.80 -8.31
C PHE A 29 3.77 18.14 -7.66
N THR A 30 3.50 18.27 -6.36
CA THR A 30 3.88 19.49 -5.60
C THR A 30 4.94 19.23 -4.55
N SER A 31 5.31 17.95 -4.34
CA SER A 31 6.28 17.53 -3.32
C SER A 31 6.74 16.08 -3.56
N PHE A 32 7.81 15.67 -2.88
CA PHE A 32 8.21 14.27 -2.70
C PHE A 32 7.04 13.37 -2.27
N ASP A 33 6.28 13.79 -1.26
CA ASP A 33 5.16 13.02 -0.71
C ASP A 33 4.06 12.76 -1.74
N ASP A 34 3.74 13.75 -2.58
CA ASP A 34 2.72 13.59 -3.62
C ASP A 34 3.16 12.58 -4.67
N PHE A 35 4.42 12.64 -5.09
CA PHE A 35 4.99 11.68 -6.02
C PHE A 35 4.93 10.26 -5.44
N VAL A 36 5.39 10.08 -4.20
CA VAL A 36 5.40 8.77 -3.53
C VAL A 36 3.98 8.22 -3.36
N LYS A 37 3.01 9.07 -2.97
CA LYS A 37 1.59 8.68 -2.84
C LYS A 37 1.02 8.21 -4.17
N GLU A 38 1.30 8.94 -5.26
CA GLU A 38 0.82 8.60 -6.59
C GLU A 38 1.44 7.28 -7.08
N ALA A 39 2.76 7.13 -6.93
CA ALA A 39 3.50 5.93 -7.31
C ALA A 39 2.96 4.67 -6.61
N ILE A 40 2.87 4.72 -5.28
CA ILE A 40 2.39 3.59 -4.46
C ILE A 40 0.90 3.36 -4.70
N GLY A 41 0.11 4.41 -4.86
CA GLY A 41 -1.31 4.29 -5.18
C GLY A 41 -1.55 3.56 -6.50
N LEU A 42 -0.84 3.96 -7.56
CA LEU A 42 -0.92 3.32 -8.88
C LEU A 42 -0.52 1.85 -8.80
N TYR A 43 0.60 1.59 -8.14
CA TYR A 43 1.13 0.24 -8.04
C TYR A 43 0.21 -0.67 -7.21
N ILE A 44 -0.32 -0.21 -6.07
CA ILE A 44 -1.33 -0.97 -5.31
C ILE A 44 -2.58 -1.25 -6.16
N ASN A 45 -3.06 -0.26 -6.92
CA ASN A 45 -4.24 -0.42 -7.77
C ASN A 45 -3.99 -1.44 -8.88
N TRP A 46 -2.79 -1.49 -9.48
CA TRP A 46 -2.47 -2.53 -10.45
C TRP A 46 -2.68 -3.94 -9.92
N TRP A 47 -2.35 -4.20 -8.66
CA TRP A 47 -2.49 -5.52 -8.08
C TRP A 47 -3.91 -5.83 -7.62
N ASN A 48 -4.59 -4.84 -7.03
CA ASN A 48 -5.85 -5.07 -6.31
C ASN A 48 -7.11 -4.61 -7.04
N ASP A 49 -7.01 -3.56 -7.85
CA ASP A 49 -8.14 -2.83 -8.44
C ASP A 49 -7.77 -2.28 -9.82
N PRO A 50 -7.80 -3.15 -10.86
CA PRO A 50 -7.36 -2.76 -12.19
C PRO A 50 -8.25 -1.69 -12.84
N GLU A 51 -9.52 -1.54 -12.42
CA GLU A 51 -10.39 -0.45 -12.88
C GLU A 51 -9.91 0.91 -12.35
N GLN A 52 -9.54 0.99 -11.07
CA GLN A 52 -8.97 2.22 -10.52
C GLN A 52 -7.60 2.51 -11.11
N SER A 53 -6.82 1.47 -11.39
CA SER A 53 -5.56 1.64 -12.10
C SER A 53 -5.74 2.22 -13.50
N GLU A 54 -6.73 1.75 -14.27
CA GLU A 54 -7.08 2.32 -15.58
C GLU A 54 -7.39 3.82 -15.45
N LYS A 55 -8.28 4.18 -14.52
CA LYS A 55 -8.67 5.58 -14.29
C LYS A 55 -7.47 6.44 -13.94
N GLN A 56 -6.60 5.94 -13.06
CA GLN A 56 -5.39 6.63 -12.65
C GLN A 56 -4.43 6.81 -13.82
N PHE A 57 -4.16 5.77 -14.61
CA PHE A 57 -3.34 5.85 -15.82
C PHE A 57 -3.88 6.89 -16.81
N LEU A 58 -5.18 6.86 -17.11
CA LEU A 58 -5.82 7.84 -18.00
C LEU A 58 -5.75 9.28 -17.47
N ASN A 59 -5.72 9.44 -16.14
CA ASN A 59 -5.54 10.73 -15.49
C ASN A 59 -4.08 11.20 -15.55
N LEU A 60 -3.10 10.30 -15.66
CA LEU A 60 -1.68 10.64 -15.83
C LEU A 60 -1.35 11.13 -17.25
N LEU A 61 -1.98 10.58 -18.30
CA LEU A 61 -1.67 10.89 -19.71
C LEU A 61 -1.53 12.40 -20.04
N PRO A 62 -2.40 13.30 -19.55
CA PRO A 62 -2.26 14.74 -19.82
C PRO A 62 -0.96 15.35 -19.28
N HIS A 63 -0.37 14.76 -18.23
CA HIS A 63 0.82 15.25 -17.53
C HIS A 63 2.14 14.68 -18.09
N MET A 64 2.06 13.61 -18.89
CA MET A 64 3.24 12.89 -19.39
C MET A 64 4.00 13.67 -20.47
N HIS A 65 5.32 13.53 -20.48
CA HIS A 65 6.16 14.10 -21.54
C HIS A 65 5.97 13.37 -22.88
N PRO A 66 6.29 13.99 -24.04
CA PRO A 66 6.13 13.37 -25.34
C PRO A 66 6.84 12.02 -25.50
N GLU A 67 8.03 11.86 -24.91
CA GLU A 67 8.78 10.60 -24.93
C GLU A 67 8.03 9.46 -24.22
N MET A 68 7.39 9.74 -23.08
CA MET A 68 6.58 8.76 -22.35
C MET A 68 5.38 8.32 -23.20
N ILE A 69 4.68 9.28 -23.81
CA ILE A 69 3.54 9.01 -24.69
C ILE A 69 3.96 8.15 -25.89
N LYS A 70 5.13 8.42 -26.46
CA LYS A 70 5.68 7.63 -27.56
C LYS A 70 6.02 6.20 -27.13
N SER A 71 6.57 6.01 -25.94
CA SER A 71 6.83 4.66 -25.43
C SER A 71 5.53 3.89 -25.16
N ILE A 72 4.48 4.57 -24.68
CA ILE A 72 3.12 4.01 -24.55
C ILE A 72 2.56 3.63 -25.92
N GLU A 73 2.69 4.50 -26.93
CA GLU A 73 2.26 4.22 -28.31
C GLU A 73 2.90 2.93 -28.86
N ASN A 74 4.19 2.73 -28.61
CA ASN A 74 4.93 1.56 -29.11
C ASN A 74 4.48 0.22 -28.51
N ILE A 75 3.85 0.23 -27.33
CA ILE A 75 3.42 -1.00 -26.65
C ILE A 75 1.93 -1.28 -26.82
N MET A 76 1.14 -0.23 -27.02
CA MET A 76 -0.32 -0.33 -27.15
C MET A 76 -0.70 -0.68 -28.58
N HIS A 77 -1.87 -1.30 -28.74
CA HIS A 77 -2.44 -1.49 -30.06
C HIS A 77 -2.98 -0.15 -30.59
N ASP A 78 -2.76 0.17 -31.87
CA ASP A 78 -2.99 1.48 -32.48
C ASP A 78 -4.40 2.09 -32.22
N ASP A 79 -5.45 1.28 -32.34
CA ASP A 79 -6.84 1.71 -32.12
C ASP A 79 -7.11 2.02 -30.63
N GLU A 80 -6.58 1.21 -29.72
CA GLU A 80 -6.67 1.39 -28.28
C GLU A 80 -5.88 2.63 -27.82
N PHE A 81 -4.65 2.82 -28.34
CA PHE A 81 -3.87 4.03 -28.09
C PHE A 81 -4.61 5.30 -28.56
N SER A 82 -5.13 5.26 -29.80
CA SER A 82 -5.92 6.37 -30.33
C SER A 82 -7.14 6.67 -29.45
N GLY A 83 -7.80 5.63 -28.93
CA GLY A 83 -8.89 5.75 -27.96
C GLY A 83 -8.46 6.37 -26.63
N ALA A 84 -7.30 5.98 -26.10
CA ALA A 84 -6.72 6.53 -24.87
C ALA A 84 -6.44 8.04 -24.98
N MET A 85 -6.01 8.48 -26.16
CA MET A 85 -5.60 9.86 -26.40
C MET A 85 -6.78 10.83 -26.65
N ILE A 86 -8.02 10.33 -26.73
CA ILE A 86 -9.20 11.18 -26.89
C ILE A 86 -9.32 12.18 -25.74
N GLY A 87 -9.26 13.47 -26.09
CA GLY A 87 -9.39 14.57 -25.13
C GLY A 87 -8.16 14.85 -24.27
N VAL A 88 -7.06 14.08 -24.40
CA VAL A 88 -5.82 14.30 -23.63
C VAL A 88 -5.22 15.67 -23.95
N ALA A 89 -5.17 16.07 -25.22
CA ALA A 89 -4.66 17.38 -25.62
C ALA A 89 -5.47 18.55 -25.03
N GLU A 90 -6.80 18.41 -24.98
CA GLU A 90 -7.67 19.44 -24.39
C GLU A 90 -7.59 19.48 -22.86
N LYS A 91 -7.40 18.32 -22.20
CA LYS A 91 -7.10 18.27 -20.77
C LYS A 91 -5.77 18.95 -20.47
N ARG A 92 -4.71 18.66 -21.24
CA ARG A 92 -3.37 19.23 -21.07
C ARG A 92 -3.39 20.76 -21.11
N LYS A 93 -4.14 21.37 -22.04
CA LYS A 93 -4.29 22.84 -22.14
C LYS A 93 -4.95 23.49 -20.91
N LYS A 94 -5.71 22.71 -20.13
CA LYS A 94 -6.46 23.18 -18.95
C LYS A 94 -5.77 22.85 -17.63
N LEU A 95 -4.61 22.20 -17.66
CA LEU A 95 -3.89 21.84 -16.45
C LEU A 95 -3.37 23.09 -15.74
N PRO A 96 -3.60 23.22 -14.42
CA PRO A 96 -3.00 24.30 -13.67
C PRO A 96 -1.49 24.09 -13.57
N LYS A 97 -0.75 25.20 -13.54
CA LYS A 97 0.65 25.19 -13.12
C LYS A 97 0.69 25.09 -11.59
N LEU A 98 1.36 24.07 -11.09
CA LEU A 98 1.55 23.82 -9.67
C LEU A 98 2.91 24.36 -9.21
N MET A 99 2.97 24.77 -7.95
CA MET A 99 4.22 25.19 -7.31
C MET A 99 4.85 24.01 -6.59
N PHE A 100 6.11 23.74 -6.90
CA PHE A 100 6.88 22.70 -6.24
C PHE A 100 7.40 23.17 -4.87
N ASN A 101 7.26 22.31 -3.87
CA ASN A 101 7.70 22.53 -2.50
C ASN A 101 8.85 21.54 -2.21
N PRO A 102 10.12 21.98 -2.30
CA PRO A 102 11.26 21.09 -2.10
C PRO A 102 11.35 20.62 -0.66
N LEU A 103 11.97 19.45 -0.46
CA LEU A 103 12.31 18.97 0.87
C LEU A 103 13.27 19.95 1.59
N PRO A 104 13.11 20.15 2.91
CA PRO A 104 14.00 21.03 3.67
C PRO A 104 15.41 20.46 3.83
N GLU A 105 15.54 19.13 3.80
CA GLU A 105 16.80 18.42 3.98
C GLU A 105 17.01 17.41 2.86
N SER A 106 18.24 17.34 2.34
CA SER A 106 18.66 16.32 1.40
C SER A 106 19.06 15.03 2.12
N GLY A 107 18.88 13.90 1.45
CA GLY A 107 19.33 12.59 1.93
C GLY A 107 18.20 11.59 2.04
N ILE A 108 18.40 10.56 2.86
CA ILE A 108 17.41 9.52 3.11
C ILE A 108 16.13 10.15 3.65
N GLN A 109 15.00 9.81 3.04
CA GLN A 109 13.68 10.24 3.49
C GLN A 109 12.89 9.09 4.08
N ARG A 110 11.93 9.42 4.94
CA ARG A 110 10.98 8.46 5.49
C ARG A 110 9.58 8.81 5.01
N PHE A 111 8.84 7.78 4.61
CA PHE A 111 7.46 7.92 4.18
C PHE A 111 6.55 7.03 5.01
N SER A 112 5.52 7.61 5.62
CA SER A 112 4.55 6.88 6.42
C SER A 112 3.41 6.36 5.55
N LEU A 113 3.27 5.04 5.47
CA LEU A 113 2.13 4.43 4.82
C LEU A 113 0.87 4.64 5.66
N THR A 114 -0.24 5.01 5.02
CA THR A 114 -1.54 4.97 5.70
C THR A 114 -1.91 3.54 6.08
N PRO A 115 -2.69 3.31 7.16
CA PRO A 115 -3.14 1.96 7.54
C PRO A 115 -3.81 1.19 6.38
N ARG A 116 -4.56 1.91 5.53
CA ARG A 116 -5.20 1.31 4.34
C ARG A 116 -4.19 0.87 3.29
N GLN A 117 -3.16 1.67 3.00
CA GLN A 117 -2.11 1.29 2.05
C GLN A 117 -1.34 0.08 2.58
N LEU A 118 -0.95 0.12 3.86
CA LEU A 118 -0.25 -0.99 4.50
C LEU A 118 -1.05 -2.29 4.43
N TYR A 119 -2.33 -2.26 4.80
CA TYR A 119 -3.22 -3.41 4.71
C TYR A 119 -3.31 -3.98 3.28
N LYS A 120 -3.45 -3.11 2.28
CA LYS A 120 -3.50 -3.52 0.86
C LYS A 120 -2.19 -4.16 0.41
N ILE A 121 -1.03 -3.61 0.79
CA ILE A 121 0.28 -4.18 0.46
C ILE A 121 0.44 -5.54 1.15
N GLN A 122 0.14 -5.63 2.45
CA GLN A 122 0.23 -6.89 3.19
C GLN A 122 -0.67 -7.97 2.59
N ASN A 123 -1.86 -7.61 2.11
CA ASN A 123 -2.74 -8.56 1.42
C ASN A 123 -2.20 -9.00 0.06
N ILE A 124 -1.50 -8.12 -0.68
CA ILE A 124 -0.79 -8.52 -1.90
C ILE A 124 0.30 -9.54 -1.54
N LEU A 125 1.09 -9.27 -0.51
CA LEU A 125 2.19 -10.14 -0.08
C LEU A 125 1.76 -11.50 0.49
N LYS A 126 0.46 -11.68 0.79
CA LYS A 126 -0.11 -13.00 1.16
C LYS A 126 -0.40 -13.88 -0.06
N ASP A 127 -0.40 -13.33 -1.27
CA ASP A 127 -0.53 -14.12 -2.50
C ASP A 127 0.80 -14.82 -2.80
N GLU A 128 0.77 -16.15 -2.92
CA GLU A 128 1.96 -16.99 -3.13
C GLU A 128 2.78 -16.56 -4.36
N THR A 129 2.15 -15.98 -5.38
CA THR A 129 2.87 -15.50 -6.56
C THR A 129 3.54 -14.15 -6.33
N ALA A 130 2.93 -13.27 -5.54
CA ALA A 130 3.49 -11.98 -5.19
C ALA A 130 4.68 -12.11 -4.24
N GLU A 131 4.61 -13.04 -3.27
CA GLU A 131 5.67 -13.31 -2.29
C GLU A 131 6.98 -13.75 -2.96
N ILE A 132 6.89 -14.44 -4.11
CA ILE A 132 8.08 -14.81 -4.91
C ILE A 132 8.82 -13.56 -5.42
N LYS A 133 8.09 -12.50 -5.80
CA LYS A 133 8.69 -11.26 -6.31
C LYS A 133 9.07 -10.30 -5.19
N PHE A 134 8.29 -10.23 -4.11
CA PHE A 134 8.49 -9.27 -3.02
C PHE A 134 8.55 -9.97 -1.67
N GLN A 135 9.69 -9.84 -0.99
CA GLN A 135 9.92 -10.46 0.31
C GLN A 135 9.20 -9.75 1.47
N ASN A 136 8.95 -8.45 1.33
CA ASN A 136 8.36 -7.62 2.39
C ASN A 136 7.79 -6.29 1.84
N VAL A 137 7.19 -5.49 2.72
CA VAL A 137 6.57 -4.19 2.39
C VAL A 137 7.59 -3.21 1.79
N GLN A 138 8.82 -3.16 2.31
CA GLN A 138 9.89 -2.30 1.78
C GLN A 138 10.27 -2.69 0.35
N GLY A 139 10.40 -4.00 0.06
CA GLY A 139 10.71 -4.49 -1.29
C GLY A 139 9.61 -4.16 -2.31
N PHE A 140 8.33 -4.31 -1.92
CA PHE A 140 7.20 -3.89 -2.75
C PHE A 140 7.23 -2.38 -3.01
N PHE A 141 7.47 -1.58 -1.97
CA PHE A 141 7.53 -0.12 -2.06
C PHE A 141 8.67 0.36 -2.95
N ASN A 142 9.88 -0.16 -2.76
CA ASN A 142 11.05 0.22 -3.57
C ASN A 142 10.82 -0.09 -5.05
N TYR A 143 10.24 -1.25 -5.35
CA TYR A 143 9.94 -1.61 -6.73
C TYR A 143 8.90 -0.68 -7.37
N ALA A 144 7.87 -0.28 -6.61
CA ALA A 144 6.87 0.67 -7.06
C ALA A 144 7.47 2.07 -7.33
N ILE A 145 8.34 2.54 -6.45
CA ILE A 145 9.07 3.82 -6.64
C ILE A 145 9.97 3.75 -7.86
N ASN A 146 10.77 2.69 -8.00
CA ASN A 146 11.69 2.52 -9.13
C ASN A 146 10.95 2.43 -10.46
N TYR A 147 9.84 1.68 -10.51
CA TYR A 147 8.96 1.67 -11.68
C TYR A 147 8.50 3.08 -12.04
N PHE A 148 8.03 3.86 -11.06
CA PHE A 148 7.46 5.18 -11.32
C PHE A 148 8.54 6.21 -11.68
N ILE A 149 9.71 6.18 -11.03
CA ILE A 149 10.88 6.99 -11.44
C ILE A 149 11.20 6.69 -12.91
N ASN A 150 11.37 5.42 -13.26
CA ASN A 150 11.66 5.00 -14.64
C ASN A 150 10.54 5.42 -15.61
N LEU A 151 9.28 5.41 -15.20
CA LEU A 151 8.19 5.88 -16.06
C LEU A 151 8.42 7.33 -16.50
N TRP A 152 8.97 8.17 -15.63
CA TRP A 152 9.24 9.59 -15.89
C TRP A 152 10.62 9.88 -16.50
N THR A 153 11.62 9.02 -16.27
CA THR A 153 13.00 9.24 -16.73
C THR A 153 13.40 8.36 -17.90
N GLU A 154 13.03 7.08 -17.87
CA GLU A 154 13.42 6.04 -18.81
C GLU A 154 12.23 5.11 -19.15
N PRO A 155 11.21 5.60 -19.90
CA PRO A 155 9.92 4.91 -20.01
C PRO A 155 10.01 3.48 -20.55
N ASN A 156 11.03 3.17 -21.37
CA ASN A 156 11.27 1.82 -21.86
C ASN A 156 11.72 0.86 -20.74
N GLU A 157 12.52 1.32 -19.78
CA GLU A 157 12.90 0.53 -18.60
C GLU A 157 11.70 0.31 -17.67
N ALA A 158 10.79 1.29 -17.57
CA ALA A 158 9.54 1.14 -16.83
C ALA A 158 8.69 -0.02 -17.38
N PHE A 159 8.63 -0.20 -18.70
CA PHE A 159 7.92 -1.33 -19.30
C PHE A 159 8.57 -2.68 -19.02
N LYS A 160 9.91 -2.75 -18.93
CA LYS A 160 10.59 -3.98 -18.48
C LYS A 160 10.18 -4.36 -17.05
N HIS A 161 10.00 -3.38 -16.16
CA HIS A 161 9.49 -3.65 -14.81
C HIS A 161 8.09 -4.26 -14.83
N ILE A 162 7.22 -3.85 -15.77
CA ILE A 162 5.90 -4.46 -15.97
C ILE A 162 6.07 -5.91 -16.46
N TYR A 163 6.96 -6.16 -17.42
CA TYR A 163 7.22 -7.50 -17.97
C TYR A 163 7.73 -8.48 -16.92
N GLU A 164 8.61 -8.03 -16.03
CA GLU A 164 9.11 -8.81 -14.91
C GLU A 164 8.04 -9.07 -13.85
N MET A 165 7.12 -8.12 -13.66
CA MET A 165 6.06 -8.21 -12.65
C MET A 165 4.91 -9.13 -13.12
N LEU A 166 4.61 -9.12 -14.42
CA LEU A 166 3.42 -9.74 -15.01
C LEU A 166 3.20 -11.22 -14.61
N PRO A 167 4.22 -12.10 -14.58
CA PRO A 167 4.05 -13.49 -14.17
C PRO A 167 3.47 -13.63 -12.76
N PHE A 168 3.88 -12.74 -11.86
CA PHE A 168 3.54 -12.72 -10.44
C PHE A 168 2.23 -12.00 -10.13
N MET A 169 1.61 -11.34 -11.11
CA MET A 169 0.34 -10.66 -10.87
C MET A 169 -0.81 -11.65 -10.66
N PRO A 170 -1.82 -11.33 -9.82
CA PRO A 170 -2.94 -12.20 -9.55
C PRO A 170 -3.74 -12.56 -10.80
N THR A 171 -4.26 -13.79 -10.85
CA THR A 171 -5.07 -14.28 -11.99
C THR A 171 -6.31 -13.41 -12.23
N LYS A 172 -6.94 -12.89 -11.17
CA LYS A 172 -8.09 -11.97 -11.28
C LYS A 172 -7.74 -10.72 -12.10
N THR A 173 -6.57 -10.16 -11.88
CA THR A 173 -6.09 -8.93 -12.49
C THR A 173 -5.72 -9.18 -13.95
N LYS A 174 -4.97 -10.26 -14.21
CA LYS A 174 -4.64 -10.67 -15.60
C LYS A 174 -5.91 -10.96 -16.41
N SER A 175 -6.89 -11.61 -15.80
CA SER A 175 -8.18 -11.91 -16.45
C SER A 175 -8.99 -10.65 -16.77
N PHE A 176 -9.00 -9.68 -15.85
CA PHE A 176 -9.63 -8.38 -16.10
C PHE A 176 -9.05 -7.72 -17.36
N TRP A 177 -7.74 -7.57 -17.44
CA TRP A 177 -7.12 -6.90 -18.59
C TRP A 177 -7.27 -7.67 -19.90
N ARG A 178 -7.14 -9.01 -19.87
CA ARG A 178 -7.34 -9.86 -21.07
C ARG A 178 -8.75 -9.73 -21.66
N SER A 179 -9.75 -9.60 -20.81
CA SER A 179 -11.16 -9.48 -21.23
C SER A 179 -11.62 -8.03 -21.40
N HIS A 180 -10.74 -7.06 -21.14
CA HIS A 180 -11.12 -5.66 -21.15
C HIS A 180 -11.45 -5.17 -22.56
N PRO A 181 -12.64 -4.57 -22.79
CA PRO A 181 -13.10 -4.23 -24.13
C PRO A 181 -12.26 -3.16 -24.84
N LYS A 182 -11.49 -2.36 -24.08
CA LYS A 182 -10.65 -1.29 -24.61
C LYS A 182 -9.16 -1.57 -24.59
N TRP A 183 -8.71 -2.56 -23.83
CA TRP A 183 -7.28 -2.76 -23.54
C TRP A 183 -6.82 -4.20 -23.75
N GLY A 184 -7.71 -5.10 -24.15
CA GLY A 184 -7.41 -6.52 -24.29
C GLY A 184 -6.30 -6.78 -25.30
N LYS A 185 -6.23 -6.00 -26.40
CA LYS A 185 -5.18 -6.17 -27.41
C LYS A 185 -3.83 -5.66 -26.90
N SER A 186 -3.79 -4.47 -26.30
CA SER A 186 -2.58 -3.91 -25.70
C SER A 186 -2.07 -4.78 -24.56
N PHE A 187 -2.96 -5.35 -23.76
CA PHE A 187 -2.58 -6.29 -22.72
C PHE A 187 -1.98 -7.57 -23.31
N GLN A 188 -2.51 -8.08 -24.43
CA GLN A 188 -1.91 -9.22 -25.13
C GLN A 188 -0.51 -8.87 -25.65
N ASN A 189 -0.29 -7.68 -26.23
CA ASN A 189 1.05 -7.22 -26.62
C ASN A 189 2.02 -7.20 -25.43
N ILE A 190 1.56 -6.73 -24.25
CA ILE A 190 2.36 -6.73 -23.01
C ILE A 190 2.70 -8.17 -22.58
N VAL A 191 1.75 -9.11 -22.68
CA VAL A 191 1.99 -10.53 -22.39
C VAL A 191 3.04 -11.10 -23.32
N ASP A 192 2.90 -10.92 -24.64
CA ASP A 192 3.82 -11.45 -25.63
C ASP A 192 5.25 -10.88 -25.43
N ASN A 193 5.35 -9.57 -25.18
CA ASN A 193 6.63 -8.93 -24.87
C ASN A 193 7.25 -9.42 -23.56
N ALA A 194 6.43 -9.69 -22.54
CA ALA A 194 6.89 -10.23 -21.27
C ALA A 194 7.42 -11.67 -21.41
N GLU A 195 6.78 -12.49 -22.25
CA GLU A 195 7.27 -13.83 -22.56
C GLU A 195 8.64 -13.78 -23.27
N ILE A 196 8.80 -12.91 -24.27
CA ILE A 196 10.08 -12.71 -24.97
C ILE A 196 11.16 -12.21 -24.00
N HIS A 197 10.82 -11.22 -23.18
CA HIS A 197 11.72 -10.66 -22.17
C HIS A 197 12.20 -11.77 -21.23
N ASN A 198 11.27 -12.47 -20.57
CA ASN A 198 11.62 -13.41 -19.51
C ASN A 198 12.28 -14.70 -20.03
N GLN A 199 11.99 -15.13 -21.26
CA GLN A 199 12.73 -16.23 -21.91
C GLN A 199 14.21 -15.90 -22.14
N SER A 200 14.53 -14.63 -22.40
CA SER A 200 15.93 -14.20 -22.57
C SER A 200 16.71 -14.20 -21.26
N PHE A 201 16.02 -14.08 -20.11
CA PHE A 201 16.62 -14.13 -18.76
C PHE A 201 16.72 -15.57 -18.20
N ASP A 202 15.82 -16.48 -18.58
CA ASP A 202 15.88 -17.91 -18.19
C ASP A 202 17.11 -18.67 -18.73
N SER A 203 17.96 -18.00 -19.52
CA SER A 203 19.25 -18.54 -19.94
C SER A 203 20.36 -18.37 -18.88
N ASN A 204 20.20 -17.54 -17.84
CA ASN A 204 21.13 -17.43 -16.70
C ASN A 204 20.49 -16.70 -15.49
N ASN A 205 20.16 -17.44 -14.42
CA ASN A 205 20.00 -16.99 -13.03
C ASN A 205 18.91 -15.92 -12.70
N LEU A 206 17.73 -16.39 -12.28
CA LEU A 206 16.84 -15.64 -11.39
C LEU A 206 17.37 -15.69 -9.93
N ILE A 207 18.46 -14.98 -9.68
CA ILE A 207 18.79 -14.49 -8.33
C ILE A 207 18.92 -12.99 -8.48
N PHE A 208 17.93 -12.26 -7.99
CA PHE A 208 18.00 -10.81 -7.87
C PHE A 208 19.23 -10.46 -7.02
N GLU A 209 20.20 -9.76 -7.59
CA GLU A 209 21.31 -9.18 -6.84
C GLU A 209 20.74 -8.15 -5.87
N GLN A 210 20.60 -8.55 -4.60
CA GLN A 210 20.60 -7.61 -3.49
C GLN A 210 22.04 -7.06 -3.40
N THR A 211 22.18 -5.74 -3.52
CA THR A 211 23.41 -5.06 -3.11
C THR A 211 23.70 -5.41 -1.64
N PRO A 212 24.87 -5.97 -1.30
CA PRO A 212 25.14 -6.44 0.06
C PRO A 212 25.73 -5.30 0.88
N ASP A 213 24.92 -4.67 1.73
CA ASP A 213 25.47 -3.81 2.78
C ASP A 213 25.84 -4.66 4.01
N LYS A 214 27.15 -4.89 4.12
CA LYS A 214 27.83 -5.37 5.32
C LYS A 214 27.77 -4.32 6.44
N ASN A 215 27.51 -4.82 7.64
CA ASN A 215 28.06 -4.39 8.93
C ASN A 215 27.77 -2.97 9.44
N ILE A 216 26.69 -2.85 10.23
CA ILE A 216 26.62 -2.10 11.51
C ILE A 216 25.49 -2.84 12.31
N LEU A 217 25.67 -3.53 13.43
CA LEU A 217 26.28 -3.13 14.69
C LEU A 217 26.63 -4.36 15.53
N GLU A 218 27.82 -4.29 16.11
CA GLU A 218 28.42 -5.14 17.12
C GLU A 218 27.63 -5.23 18.45
N ASN A 219 27.89 -6.35 19.14
CA ASN A 219 28.06 -6.48 20.60
C ASN A 219 26.83 -6.39 21.52
N SER A 220 26.37 -7.57 21.95
CA SER A 220 25.96 -7.80 23.34
C SER A 220 26.35 -9.21 23.76
N THR A 221 27.55 -9.30 24.31
CA THR A 221 28.08 -10.34 25.19
C THR A 221 27.02 -10.84 26.18
N ILE A 222 26.91 -12.16 26.39
CA ILE A 222 26.87 -12.79 27.72
C ILE A 222 27.43 -14.21 27.57
N THR A 223 28.63 -14.38 28.11
CA THR A 223 29.23 -15.64 28.50
C THR A 223 28.71 -16.01 29.90
N SER A 224 28.23 -17.23 30.11
CA SER A 224 28.77 -18.11 31.16
C SER A 224 28.06 -19.47 31.14
N SER A 225 28.84 -20.50 30.90
CA SER A 225 28.53 -21.89 31.19
C SER A 225 29.05 -22.29 32.58
N ILE A 226 28.37 -23.26 33.19
CA ILE A 226 28.85 -24.35 34.08
C ILE A 226 28.10 -24.48 35.41
N GLU A 227 27.75 -25.75 35.64
CA GLU A 227 26.97 -26.47 36.65
C GLU A 227 27.52 -26.40 38.10
N THR A 228 26.66 -26.56 39.12
CA THR A 228 26.50 -27.80 39.92
C THR A 228 25.67 -27.61 41.21
N VAL A 229 24.76 -28.58 41.40
CA VAL A 229 24.15 -29.23 42.60
C VAL A 229 24.43 -28.70 44.02
N GLY A 230 23.36 -28.57 44.83
CA GLY A 230 23.42 -28.65 46.31
C GLY A 230 22.19 -28.10 47.07
N ASP A 231 21.22 -28.98 47.35
CA ASP A 231 20.20 -29.03 48.42
C ASP A 231 19.70 -27.73 49.13
N ASN A 232 18.38 -27.50 49.08
CA ASN A 232 17.55 -27.60 50.29
C ASN A 232 16.03 -27.56 50.01
N VAL A 233 15.36 -28.54 50.60
CA VAL A 233 13.92 -28.76 50.66
C VAL A 233 13.27 -27.68 51.53
N LEU A 234 12.43 -26.80 50.96
CA LEU A 234 11.24 -26.17 51.57
C LEU A 234 10.71 -25.02 50.70
N LYS A 235 9.78 -25.32 49.75
CA LYS A 235 8.74 -24.41 49.21
C LYS A 235 8.10 -25.00 47.93
N SER A 236 7.38 -26.12 48.05
CA SER A 236 6.70 -26.77 46.92
C SER A 236 5.19 -26.47 46.84
N LYS A 237 4.74 -25.30 47.35
CA LYS A 237 3.31 -24.94 47.31
C LYS A 237 2.93 -23.58 46.70
N SER A 238 3.86 -22.71 46.29
CA SER A 238 3.49 -21.42 45.66
C SER A 238 3.80 -21.29 44.16
N LEU A 239 4.49 -22.25 43.54
CA LEU A 239 4.90 -22.16 42.13
C LEU A 239 3.87 -22.68 41.11
N LYS A 240 2.83 -23.40 41.57
CA LYS A 240 1.78 -23.92 40.68
C LYS A 240 0.61 -22.95 40.48
N GLU A 241 0.37 -22.01 41.40
CA GLU A 241 -0.67 -20.99 41.23
C GLU A 241 -0.18 -19.83 40.33
N GLU A 242 1.08 -19.38 40.47
CA GLU A 242 1.64 -18.34 39.59
C GLU A 242 1.78 -18.76 38.12
N GLN A 243 2.07 -20.04 37.84
CA GLN A 243 2.15 -20.54 36.46
C GLN A 243 0.78 -20.71 35.79
N ILE A 244 -0.28 -20.96 36.56
CA ILE A 244 -1.64 -21.09 36.01
C ILE A 244 -2.20 -19.69 35.71
N ASP A 245 -1.96 -18.71 36.56
CA ASP A 245 -2.42 -17.33 36.34
C ASP A 245 -1.68 -16.65 35.18
N SER A 246 -0.38 -16.90 34.99
CA SER A 246 0.38 -16.39 33.83
C SER A 246 -0.13 -16.97 32.51
N ALA A 247 -0.37 -18.28 32.46
CA ALA A 247 -0.85 -18.95 31.25
C ALA A 247 -2.32 -18.62 30.94
N LEU A 248 -3.17 -18.38 31.95
CA LEU A 248 -4.53 -17.91 31.73
C LEU A 248 -4.56 -16.47 31.20
N ASN A 249 -3.63 -15.62 31.65
CA ASN A 249 -3.57 -14.22 31.26
C ASN A 249 -3.00 -14.04 29.83
N GLU A 250 -1.97 -14.82 29.46
CA GLU A 250 -1.42 -14.83 28.09
C GLU A 250 -2.43 -15.35 27.06
N ASN A 251 -3.13 -16.45 27.36
CA ASN A 251 -4.18 -16.97 26.47
C ASN A 251 -5.38 -16.01 26.33
N ASN A 252 -5.73 -15.28 27.39
CA ASN A 252 -6.78 -14.27 27.34
C ASN A 252 -6.35 -13.02 26.55
N ILE A 253 -5.09 -12.61 26.63
CA ILE A 253 -4.57 -11.48 25.84
C ILE A 253 -4.50 -11.86 24.36
N GLU A 254 -4.03 -13.07 24.03
CA GLU A 254 -3.98 -13.57 22.65
C GLU A 254 -5.39 -13.74 22.04
N PHE A 255 -6.34 -14.30 22.80
CA PHE A 255 -7.73 -14.39 22.38
C PHE A 255 -8.37 -13.00 22.19
N THR A 256 -8.11 -12.06 23.10
CA THR A 256 -8.65 -10.70 23.01
C THR A 256 -8.06 -9.94 21.83
N ASN A 257 -6.75 -10.10 21.56
CA ASN A 257 -6.08 -9.50 20.40
C ASN A 257 -6.57 -10.09 19.08
N ASN A 258 -6.71 -11.42 18.99
CA ASN A 258 -7.26 -12.08 17.80
C ASN A 258 -8.73 -11.69 17.55
N VAL A 259 -9.54 -11.54 18.60
CA VAL A 259 -10.93 -11.05 18.48
C VAL A 259 -10.96 -9.58 18.09
N LEU A 260 -10.07 -8.74 18.63
CA LEU A 260 -9.96 -7.31 18.27
C LEU A 260 -9.48 -7.13 16.83
N GLU A 261 -8.50 -7.89 16.37
CA GLU A 261 -7.99 -7.87 15.00
C GLU A 261 -9.08 -8.34 14.02
N LYS A 262 -9.82 -9.39 14.39
CA LYS A 262 -10.99 -9.85 13.61
C LYS A 262 -12.08 -8.78 13.55
N ILE A 263 -12.42 -8.12 14.66
CA ILE A 263 -13.40 -7.03 14.69
C ILE A 263 -12.91 -5.82 13.88
N HIS A 264 -11.60 -5.51 13.91
CA HIS A 264 -11.01 -4.43 13.13
C HIS A 264 -11.06 -4.72 11.63
N ASN A 265 -10.72 -5.94 11.23
CA ASN A 265 -10.77 -6.40 9.84
C ASN A 265 -12.22 -6.45 9.32
N GLU A 266 -13.17 -6.99 10.10
CA GLU A 266 -14.60 -6.97 9.76
C GLU A 266 -15.14 -5.54 9.62
N ARG A 267 -14.65 -4.59 10.43
CA ARG A 267 -15.01 -3.17 10.34
C ARG A 267 -14.44 -2.50 9.09
N LEU A 268 -13.21 -2.84 8.69
CA LEU A 268 -12.57 -2.36 7.46
C LEU A 268 -13.26 -2.92 6.21
N GLU A 269 -13.65 -4.19 6.23
CA GLU A 269 -14.42 -4.83 5.15
C GLU A 269 -15.82 -4.21 5.00
N GLN A 270 -16.51 -3.95 6.12
CA GLN A 270 -17.80 -3.24 6.10
C GLN A 270 -17.66 -1.79 5.64
N TYR A 271 -16.55 -1.13 5.99
CA TYR A 271 -16.24 0.21 5.53
C TYR A 271 -15.97 0.23 4.02
N ASP A 272 -15.21 -0.72 3.48
CA ASP A 272 -14.97 -0.87 2.05
C ASP A 272 -16.27 -1.20 1.29
N LEU A 273 -17.16 -2.03 1.85
CA LEU A 273 -18.50 -2.28 1.28
C LEU A 273 -19.33 -0.99 1.15
N ILE A 274 -19.31 -0.13 2.17
CA ILE A 274 -20.06 1.13 2.16
C ILE A 274 -19.44 2.16 1.21
N CYS A 275 -18.12 2.29 1.22
CA CYS A 275 -17.41 3.26 0.37
C CYS A 275 -17.37 2.84 -1.11
N ASN A 276 -17.33 1.54 -1.41
CA ASN A 276 -17.42 1.04 -2.80
C ASN A 276 -18.83 1.18 -3.37
N GLN A 277 -19.87 1.22 -2.53
CA GLN A 277 -21.26 1.29 -2.98
C GLN A 277 -21.80 2.73 -3.06
N TYR A 278 -21.23 3.68 -2.32
CA TYR A 278 -21.67 5.09 -2.32
C TYR A 278 -20.51 6.08 -2.11
N ASP A 279 -19.89 6.54 -3.20
CA ASP A 279 -18.75 7.48 -3.19
C ASP A 279 -18.98 8.74 -2.34
N LYS A 280 -20.19 9.32 -2.38
CA LYS A 280 -20.54 10.56 -1.64
C LYS A 280 -20.69 10.36 -0.13
N THR A 281 -20.79 9.12 0.34
CA THR A 281 -21.00 8.79 1.76
C THR A 281 -19.67 8.64 2.51
N CYS A 282 -18.57 8.41 1.79
CA CYS A 282 -17.25 8.13 2.38
C CYS A 282 -16.67 9.37 3.10
N ASP A 283 -16.84 10.58 2.53
CA ASP A 283 -16.41 11.85 3.16
C ASP A 283 -17.23 12.15 4.43
N ALA A 284 -18.54 11.89 4.39
CA ALA A 284 -19.44 12.09 5.52
C ALA A 284 -19.13 11.14 6.68
N VAL A 285 -18.91 9.85 6.39
CA VAL A 285 -18.55 8.84 7.40
C VAL A 285 -17.17 9.11 8.01
N THR A 286 -16.19 9.48 7.17
CA THR A 286 -14.84 9.87 7.63
C THR A 286 -14.90 11.08 8.56
N SER A 287 -15.75 12.07 8.24
CA SER A 287 -15.95 13.24 9.08
C SER A 287 -16.62 12.89 10.42
N MET A 288 -17.57 11.95 10.46
CA MET A 288 -18.23 11.52 11.69
C MET A 288 -17.31 10.75 12.63
N ILE A 289 -16.37 9.95 12.09
CA ILE A 289 -15.32 9.27 12.88
C ILE A 289 -14.36 10.31 13.50
N LYS A 290 -14.06 11.40 12.79
CA LYS A 290 -13.20 12.48 13.31
C LYS A 290 -13.89 13.45 14.27
N LYS A 291 -15.22 13.60 14.22
CA LYS A 291 -15.97 14.64 14.97
C LYS A 291 -16.44 14.24 16.37
N SER A 292 -16.14 13.03 16.85
CA SER A 292 -16.60 12.58 18.18
C SER A 292 -15.84 13.19 19.36
N SER A 293 -14.86 14.07 19.13
CA SER A 293 -14.04 14.71 20.17
C SER A 293 -14.72 15.87 20.90
N ASN A 294 -15.96 16.22 20.58
CA ASN A 294 -16.73 17.25 21.27
C ASN A 294 -18.14 16.75 21.65
N LEU A 295 -18.23 15.89 22.67
CA LEU A 295 -19.50 15.51 23.28
C LEU A 295 -19.79 16.41 24.50
N SER A 296 -20.99 16.99 24.50
CA SER A 296 -21.52 17.92 25.51
C SER A 296 -21.52 17.33 26.92
N LYS A 297 -21.43 18.16 27.98
CA LYS A 297 -21.44 17.82 29.43
C LYS A 297 -22.52 16.86 29.98
N PHE A 298 -23.40 16.32 29.13
CA PHE A 298 -24.37 15.26 29.46
C PHE A 298 -24.04 13.90 28.83
N SER A 299 -22.96 13.77 28.06
CA SER A 299 -22.43 12.46 27.70
C SER A 299 -21.83 11.82 28.94
N LEU A 300 -22.19 10.57 29.17
CA LEU A 300 -21.52 9.68 30.13
C LEU A 300 -20.00 9.80 29.93
N PRO A 301 -19.20 9.64 31.01
CA PRO A 301 -17.75 9.72 30.91
C PRO A 301 -17.26 8.83 29.76
N ASP A 302 -16.19 9.22 29.08
CA ASP A 302 -15.52 8.37 28.09
C ASP A 302 -15.30 6.98 28.69
N ASP A 303 -16.23 6.07 28.40
CA ASP A 303 -16.28 4.74 28.95
C ASP A 303 -15.66 3.83 27.90
N ASP A 304 -14.35 3.61 28.02
CA ASP A 304 -13.52 2.68 27.25
C ASP A 304 -13.92 1.20 27.43
N TYR A 305 -15.18 0.92 27.80
CA TYR A 305 -15.69 -0.42 28.01
C TYR A 305 -16.14 -1.05 26.68
N PRO A 306 -15.46 -2.12 26.19
CA PRO A 306 -15.69 -2.69 24.85
C PRO A 306 -17.10 -3.25 24.63
N LEU A 307 -17.80 -3.63 25.70
CA LEU A 307 -19.19 -4.10 25.63
C LEU A 307 -20.18 -2.98 25.29
N ILE A 308 -19.92 -1.75 25.74
CA ILE A 308 -20.79 -0.59 25.48
C ILE A 308 -20.54 -0.06 24.05
N LEU A 309 -19.31 -0.14 23.55
CA LEU A 309 -18.98 0.23 22.17
C LEU A 309 -19.70 -0.65 21.13
N SER A 310 -19.80 -1.95 21.41
CA SER A 310 -20.61 -2.89 20.60
C SER A 310 -22.11 -2.57 20.62
N PHE A 311 -22.57 -1.90 21.68
CA PHE A 311 -23.94 -1.43 21.81
C PHE A 311 -24.17 -0.20 20.90
N TYR A 312 -23.23 0.73 20.84
CA TYR A 312 -23.30 1.91 19.97
C TYR A 312 -23.18 1.57 18.48
N SER A 313 -22.40 0.54 18.10
CA SER A 313 -22.25 0.13 16.70
C SER A 313 -23.55 -0.45 16.12
N ARG A 314 -24.36 -1.13 16.95
CA ARG A 314 -25.67 -1.69 16.54
C ARG A 314 -26.69 -0.62 16.17
N PHE A 315 -26.52 0.62 16.64
CA PHE A 315 -27.40 1.74 16.29
C PHE A 315 -26.83 2.62 15.18
N LEU A 316 -25.62 2.35 14.67
CA LEU A 316 -25.03 3.09 13.55
C LEU A 316 -25.91 3.02 12.29
N PRO A 317 -26.46 1.85 11.89
CA PRO A 317 -27.36 1.77 10.74
C PRO A 317 -28.62 2.63 10.91
N ILE A 318 -29.16 2.67 12.14
CA ILE A 318 -30.35 3.46 12.48
C ILE A 318 -30.02 4.96 12.47
N LYS A 319 -28.86 5.38 12.98
CA LYS A 319 -28.41 6.79 12.92
C LYS A 319 -28.21 7.28 11.50
N VAL A 320 -27.64 6.45 10.62
CA VAL A 320 -27.49 6.77 9.20
C VAL A 320 -28.86 6.88 8.54
N ALA A 321 -29.77 5.93 8.78
CA ALA A 321 -31.12 5.97 8.22
C ALA A 321 -31.92 7.21 8.68
N VAL A 322 -31.88 7.56 9.97
CA VAL A 322 -32.58 8.74 10.52
C VAL A 322 -31.99 10.05 9.96
N THR A 323 -30.68 10.11 9.73
CA THR A 323 -30.02 11.32 9.19
C THR A 323 -30.29 11.50 7.70
N VAL A 324 -30.38 10.41 6.94
CA VAL A 324 -30.69 10.44 5.50
C VAL A 324 -32.17 10.70 5.24
N LEU A 325 -33.07 10.22 6.11
CA LEU A 325 -34.53 10.40 5.98
C LEU A 325 -35.06 11.68 6.66
N GLY A 326 -34.23 12.34 7.49
CA GLY A 326 -34.57 13.58 8.20
C GLY A 326 -34.20 14.86 7.45
N HIS A 327 -33.54 14.74 6.29
CA HIS A 327 -33.30 15.79 5.29
C HIS A 327 -34.16 15.51 4.05
#